data_AF-K1T1H3-F1
#
_entry.id   AF-K1T1H3-F1
#
_cell.length_a   1.000
_cell.length_b   1.000
_cell.length_c   1.000
_cell.angle_alpha   90.00
_cell.angle_beta   90.00
_cell.angle_gamma   90.00
#
_symmetry.space_group_name_H-M   'P 1'
#
loop_
_entity.id
_entity.type
_entity.pdbx_description
1 polymer ?
#
loop_
_entity_poly.entity_id
_entity_poly.type
_entity_poly.pdbx_seq_one_letter_code
_entity_poly.pdbx_strand_id
1 'polypeptide(L)'
;DNFRDLIVSYSEDPRVILIKLADRLEVMRSLDIFPREKWRKKSWESMNLYAQIAHKLGLYGVKSDLEDIALKYLEPKDYEHIVTKLEESADERRAFIARFIVPIEERLQRLGIRYHIKSRTKSIFSIWSKMHKQHVPFEGVYDIFAIRIIIDCPPEEEKQLCWTAYSVVTDFYTPNPNRMRDWISIPKSNGYESLHTTVSAEGRWVEV
;
A
#
# COMPACT_ATOMS: atom_id res chain seq x y z
N ASP A 1 4.43 -23.72 -19.07
CA ASP A 1 4.10 -24.88 -18.23
C ASP A 1 3.71 -24.48 -16.81
N ASN A 2 4.61 -23.96 -15.96
CA ASN A 2 4.27 -23.52 -14.58
C ASN A 2 3.01 -22.62 -14.45
N PHE A 3 2.79 -21.69 -15.37
CA PHE A 3 1.61 -20.81 -15.32
C PHE A 3 0.30 -21.56 -15.56
N ARG A 4 0.33 -22.57 -16.42
CA ARG A 4 -0.82 -23.38 -16.80
C ARG A 4 -1.21 -24.30 -15.63
N ASP A 5 -0.22 -24.95 -15.01
CA ASP A 5 -0.44 -25.80 -13.84
C ASP A 5 -0.94 -25.00 -12.64
N LEU A 6 -0.43 -23.77 -12.47
CA LEU A 6 -0.89 -22.87 -11.41
C LEU A 6 -2.35 -22.44 -11.61
N ILE A 7 -2.75 -22.11 -12.84
CA ILE A 7 -4.15 -21.78 -13.19
C ILE A 7 -5.06 -23.00 -13.00
N VAL A 8 -4.62 -24.18 -13.42
CA VAL A 8 -5.38 -25.42 -13.27
C VAL A 8 -5.57 -25.76 -11.78
N SER A 9 -4.52 -25.63 -10.96
CA SER A 9 -4.61 -25.89 -9.51
C SER A 9 -5.54 -24.91 -8.77
N TYR A 10 -5.59 -23.64 -9.21
CA TYR A 10 -6.54 -22.66 -8.69
C TYR A 10 -8.01 -23.03 -8.99
N SER A 11 -8.25 -23.73 -10.10
CA SER A 11 -9.60 -24.15 -10.50
C SER A 11 -10.18 -25.27 -9.64
N GLU A 12 -9.35 -26.01 -8.90
CA GLU A 12 -9.78 -27.16 -8.09
C GLU A 12 -9.77 -26.85 -6.58
N ASP A 13 -8.75 -26.15 -6.07
CA ASP A 13 -8.69 -25.75 -4.66
C ASP A 13 -7.87 -24.45 -4.44
N PRO A 14 -8.49 -23.34 -4.01
CA PRO A 14 -7.80 -22.08 -3.79
C PRO A 14 -6.74 -22.14 -2.66
N ARG A 15 -6.74 -23.15 -1.79
CA ARG A 15 -5.73 -23.30 -0.74
C ARG A 15 -4.35 -23.64 -1.31
N VAL A 16 -4.29 -24.33 -2.45
CA VAL A 16 -3.02 -24.71 -3.10
C VAL A 16 -2.25 -23.46 -3.51
N ILE A 17 -2.92 -22.45 -4.06
CA ILE A 17 -2.25 -21.20 -4.44
C ILE A 17 -1.78 -20.41 -3.22
N LEU A 18 -2.53 -20.44 -2.10
CA LEU A 18 -2.12 -19.78 -0.86
C LEU A 18 -0.84 -20.40 -0.31
N ILE A 19 -0.76 -21.73 -0.25
CA ILE A 19 0.44 -22.45 0.15
C ILE A 19 1.61 -22.12 -0.79
N LYS A 20 1.36 -22.04 -2.10
CA LYS A 20 2.42 -21.76 -3.06
C LYS A 20 2.95 -20.32 -2.99
N LEU A 21 2.07 -19.35 -2.70
CA LEU A 21 2.47 -17.96 -2.46
C LEU A 21 3.29 -17.83 -1.17
N ALA A 22 2.89 -18.54 -0.11
CA ALA A 22 3.64 -18.59 1.14
C ALA A 22 5.03 -19.21 0.96
N ASP A 23 5.12 -20.37 0.29
CA ASP A 23 6.38 -21.02 -0.10
C ASP A 23 7.27 -20.07 -0.91
N ARG A 24 6.71 -19.40 -1.92
CA ARG A 24 7.48 -18.45 -2.73
C ARG A 24 7.98 -17.25 -1.92
N LEU A 25 7.16 -16.72 -1.03
CA LEU A 25 7.56 -15.60 -0.18
C LEU A 25 8.73 -15.99 0.73
N GLU A 26 8.69 -17.19 1.31
CA GLU A 26 9.78 -17.71 2.14
C GLU A 26 11.07 -17.91 1.34
N VAL A 27 10.98 -18.46 0.12
CA VAL A 27 12.11 -18.56 -0.80
C VAL A 27 12.73 -17.20 -1.14
N MET A 28 11.90 -16.16 -1.28
CA MET A 28 12.39 -14.81 -1.56
C MET A 28 13.06 -14.18 -0.33
N ARG A 29 12.50 -14.39 0.88
CA ARG A 29 13.10 -13.93 2.15
C ARG A 29 14.48 -14.53 2.39
N SER A 30 14.65 -15.80 2.05
CA SER A 30 15.92 -16.54 2.18
C SER A 30 16.66 -16.67 0.84
N LEU A 31 16.52 -15.70 -0.09
CA LEU A 31 17.10 -15.84 -1.43
C LEU A 31 18.64 -15.87 -1.43
N ASP A 32 19.26 -15.27 -0.41
CA ASP A 32 20.70 -15.18 -0.21
C ASP A 32 21.38 -16.54 -0.02
N ILE A 33 20.67 -17.56 0.46
CA ILE A 33 21.21 -18.94 0.59
C ILE A 33 21.37 -19.64 -0.76
N PHE A 34 20.74 -19.12 -1.83
CA PHE A 34 20.82 -19.71 -3.16
C PHE A 34 22.04 -19.16 -3.94
N PRO A 35 22.57 -19.92 -4.93
CA PRO A 35 23.57 -19.40 -5.84
C PRO A 35 23.11 -18.14 -6.61
N ARG A 36 24.04 -17.21 -6.84
CA ARG A 36 23.76 -15.90 -7.47
C ARG A 36 23.11 -16.02 -8.84
N GLU A 37 23.42 -17.06 -9.63
CA GLU A 37 22.78 -17.25 -10.94
C GLU A 37 21.26 -17.46 -10.84
N LYS A 38 20.76 -17.91 -9.69
CA LYS A 38 19.32 -18.13 -9.46
C LYS A 38 18.59 -16.88 -8.98
N TRP A 39 19.30 -15.88 -8.44
CA TRP A 39 18.69 -14.70 -7.81
C TRP A 39 17.83 -13.91 -8.79
N ARG A 40 18.39 -13.57 -9.97
CA ARG A 40 17.68 -12.80 -10.99
C ARG A 40 16.43 -13.52 -11.49
N LYS A 41 16.54 -14.83 -11.79
CA LYS A 41 15.41 -15.64 -12.27
C LYS A 41 14.29 -15.71 -11.23
N LYS A 42 14.60 -16.03 -9.98
CA LYS A 42 13.61 -16.16 -8.89
C LYS A 42 12.94 -14.82 -8.57
N SER A 43 13.71 -13.73 -8.57
CA SER A 43 13.18 -12.39 -8.32
C SER A 43 12.26 -11.93 -9.44
N TRP A 44 12.67 -12.13 -10.70
CA TRP A 44 11.85 -11.79 -11.86
C TRP A 44 10.53 -12.57 -11.88
N GLU A 45 10.56 -13.88 -11.59
CA GLU A 45 9.35 -14.70 -11.50
C GLU A 45 8.45 -14.24 -10.34
N SER A 46 9.03 -13.92 -9.19
CA SER A 46 8.26 -13.44 -8.03
C SER A 46 7.53 -12.14 -8.31
N MET A 47 8.19 -11.19 -8.98
CA MET A 47 7.63 -9.90 -9.34
C MET A 47 6.57 -9.98 -10.45
N ASN A 48 6.84 -10.73 -11.52
CA ASN A 48 5.98 -10.73 -12.71
C ASN A 48 4.85 -11.76 -12.66
N LEU A 49 5.00 -12.82 -11.86
CA LEU A 49 4.02 -13.89 -11.74
C LEU A 49 3.34 -13.90 -10.38
N TYR A 50 4.10 -14.18 -9.31
CA TYR A 50 3.50 -14.44 -8.00
C TYR A 50 2.86 -13.20 -7.38
N ALA A 51 3.49 -12.03 -7.50
CA ALA A 51 2.91 -10.77 -7.04
C ALA A 51 1.60 -10.43 -7.77
N GLN A 52 1.51 -10.73 -9.07
CA GLN A 52 0.28 -10.51 -9.85
C GLN A 52 -0.86 -11.42 -9.39
N ILE A 53 -0.56 -12.66 -9.00
CA ILE A 53 -1.55 -13.57 -8.45
C ILE A 53 -1.99 -13.11 -7.07
N ALA A 54 -1.04 -12.76 -6.19
CA ALA A 54 -1.34 -12.18 -4.89
C ALA A 54 -2.24 -10.92 -5.02
N HIS A 55 -1.98 -10.06 -6.02
CA HIS A 55 -2.83 -8.91 -6.33
C HIS A 55 -4.28 -9.31 -6.67
N LYS A 56 -4.45 -10.30 -7.57
CA LYS A 56 -5.78 -10.79 -7.97
C LYS A 56 -6.56 -11.40 -6.81
N LEU A 57 -5.86 -12.03 -5.86
CA LEU A 57 -6.46 -12.61 -4.65
C LEU A 57 -6.67 -11.59 -3.51
N GLY A 58 -6.35 -10.30 -3.72
CA GLY A 58 -6.46 -9.27 -2.68
C GLY A 58 -5.39 -9.36 -1.58
N LEU A 59 -4.36 -10.20 -1.75
CA LEU A 59 -3.27 -10.39 -0.79
C LEU A 59 -2.19 -9.31 -0.94
N TYR A 60 -2.58 -8.05 -0.69
CA TYR A 60 -1.71 -6.88 -0.91
C TYR A 60 -0.43 -6.87 -0.07
N GLY A 61 -0.45 -7.47 1.13
CA GLY A 61 0.75 -7.62 1.97
C GLY A 61 1.79 -8.51 1.30
N VAL A 62 1.40 -9.75 0.96
CA VAL A 62 2.24 -10.72 0.25
C VAL A 62 2.75 -10.16 -1.08
N LYS A 63 1.88 -9.48 -1.83
CA LYS A 63 2.25 -8.79 -3.06
C LYS A 63 3.41 -7.80 -2.81
N SER A 64 3.23 -6.90 -1.84
CA SER A 64 4.20 -5.83 -1.55
C SER A 64 5.54 -6.42 -1.08
N ASP A 65 5.50 -7.44 -0.23
CA ASP A 65 6.72 -8.13 0.23
C ASP A 65 7.48 -8.78 -0.94
N LEU A 66 6.77 -9.52 -1.80
CA LEU A 66 7.40 -10.17 -2.97
C LEU A 66 8.01 -9.14 -3.92
N GLU A 67 7.32 -8.02 -4.17
CA GLU A 67 7.77 -6.94 -5.04
C GLU A 67 9.01 -6.22 -4.47
N ASP A 68 9.00 -5.86 -3.18
CA ASP A 68 10.10 -5.16 -2.53
C ASP A 68 11.36 -6.04 -2.46
N ILE A 69 11.21 -7.32 -2.09
CA ILE A 69 12.34 -8.25 -2.08
C ILE A 69 12.85 -8.49 -3.50
N ALA A 70 11.96 -8.68 -4.49
CA ALA A 70 12.40 -8.86 -5.87
C ALA A 70 13.18 -7.65 -6.39
N LEU A 71 12.72 -6.43 -6.08
CA LEU A 71 13.41 -5.20 -6.47
C LEU A 71 14.82 -5.11 -5.88
N LYS A 72 14.99 -5.49 -4.61
CA LYS A 72 16.31 -5.54 -3.95
C LYS A 72 17.35 -6.33 -4.75
N TYR A 73 16.94 -7.43 -5.38
CA TYR A 73 17.84 -8.30 -6.14
C TYR A 73 17.89 -7.98 -7.65
N LEU A 74 16.85 -7.38 -8.21
CA LEU A 74 16.81 -7.00 -9.62
C LEU A 74 17.52 -5.67 -9.87
N GLU A 75 17.24 -4.68 -9.03
CA GLU A 75 17.76 -3.30 -9.14
C GLU A 75 18.28 -2.82 -7.77
N PRO A 76 19.41 -3.38 -7.26
CA PRO A 76 19.90 -3.11 -5.90
C PRO A 76 20.24 -1.64 -5.64
N LYS A 77 20.77 -0.93 -6.64
CA LYS A 77 21.14 0.48 -6.52
C LYS A 77 19.92 1.38 -6.28
N ASP A 78 18.85 1.14 -7.05
CA ASP A 78 17.60 1.89 -6.90
C ASP A 78 16.92 1.57 -5.57
N TYR A 79 16.94 0.30 -5.17
CA TYR A 79 16.42 -0.13 -3.88
C TYR A 79 17.14 0.58 -2.73
N GLU A 80 18.48 0.54 -2.70
CA GLU A 80 19.29 1.19 -1.66
C GLU A 80 19.11 2.71 -1.67
N HIS A 81 19.00 3.33 -2.84
CA HIS A 81 18.74 4.77 -2.96
C HIS A 81 17.41 5.16 -2.30
N ILE A 82 16.33 4.43 -2.58
CA ILE A 82 15.00 4.71 -2.01
C ILE A 82 14.99 4.43 -0.50
N VAL A 83 15.63 3.36 -0.03
CA VAL A 83 15.76 3.06 1.41
C VAL A 83 16.45 4.20 2.14
N THR A 84 17.60 4.64 1.64
CA THR A 84 18.38 5.72 2.26
C THR A 84 17.56 7.01 2.33
N LYS A 85 16.89 7.39 1.24
CA LYS A 85 16.03 8.58 1.19
C LYS A 85 14.82 8.50 2.13
N LEU A 86 14.24 7.31 2.30
CA LEU A 86 13.14 7.08 3.24
C LEU A 86 13.58 7.20 4.70
N GLU A 87 14.80 6.80 5.01
CA GLU A 87 15.44 6.90 6.33
C GLU A 87 15.80 8.36 6.65
N GLU A 88 16.44 9.07 5.72
CA GLU A 88 16.79 10.49 5.85
C GLU A 88 15.56 11.37 6.15
N SER A 89 14.43 11.07 5.51
CA SER A 89 13.17 11.81 5.67
C SER A 89 12.27 11.31 6.81
N ALA A 90 12.72 10.32 7.61
CA ALA A 90 11.85 9.63 8.55
C ALA A 90 11.38 10.52 9.72
N ASP A 91 12.28 11.31 10.30
CA ASP A 91 11.96 12.22 11.41
C ASP A 91 11.01 13.33 11.00
N GLU A 92 11.31 13.99 9.89
CA GLU A 92 10.47 15.04 9.32
C GLU A 92 9.06 14.51 9.00
N ARG A 93 8.98 13.32 8.40
CA ARG A 93 7.72 12.65 8.09
C ARG A 93 6.93 12.32 9.35
N ARG A 94 7.58 11.80 10.41
CA ARG A 94 6.91 11.52 11.70
C ARG A 94 6.34 12.81 12.31
N ALA A 95 7.13 13.87 12.35
CA ALA A 95 6.70 15.16 12.89
C ALA A 95 5.53 15.76 12.10
N PHE A 96 5.57 15.68 10.77
CA PHE A 96 4.49 16.11 9.90
C PHE A 96 3.22 15.30 10.13
N ILE A 97 3.31 13.96 10.17
CA ILE A 97 2.16 13.08 10.41
C ILE A 97 1.52 13.39 11.76
N ALA A 98 2.32 13.58 12.82
CA ALA A 98 1.80 13.93 14.14
C ALA A 98 1.00 15.24 14.11
N ARG A 99 1.53 16.30 13.49
CA ARG A 99 0.80 17.57 13.34
C ARG A 99 -0.48 17.42 12.50
N PHE A 100 -0.42 16.63 11.43
CA PHE A 100 -1.55 16.41 10.54
C PHE A 100 -2.72 15.73 11.26
N ILE A 101 -2.41 14.74 12.10
CA ILE A 101 -3.40 13.87 12.75
C ILE A 101 -4.11 14.56 13.91
N VAL A 102 -3.41 15.36 14.72
CA VAL A 102 -3.94 16.01 15.95
C VAL A 102 -5.32 16.66 15.76
N PRO A 103 -5.54 17.60 14.80
CA PRO A 103 -6.83 18.26 14.67
C PRO A 103 -7.96 17.30 14.26
N ILE A 104 -7.64 16.27 13.47
CA ILE A 104 -8.59 15.23 13.07
C ILE A 104 -9.00 14.39 14.28
N GLU A 105 -8.02 13.96 15.10
CA GLU A 105 -8.27 13.15 16.29
C GLU A 105 -9.17 13.85 17.29
N GLU A 106 -8.87 15.12 17.60
CA GLU A 106 -9.68 15.94 18.50
C GLU A 106 -11.12 16.06 18.01
N ARG A 107 -11.31 16.26 16.70
CA ARG A 107 -12.65 16.42 16.13
C ARG A 107 -13.43 15.10 16.16
N LEU A 108 -12.81 13.99 15.79
CA LEU A 108 -13.44 12.66 15.85
C LEU A 108 -13.80 12.26 17.29
N GLN A 109 -12.94 12.58 18.27
CA GLN A 109 -13.22 12.34 19.70
C GLN A 109 -14.41 13.15 20.20
N ARG A 110 -14.50 14.44 19.83
CA ARG A 110 -15.65 15.30 20.20
C ARG A 110 -16.97 14.79 19.61
N LEU A 111 -16.92 14.11 18.47
CA LEU A 111 -18.09 13.48 17.84
C LEU A 111 -18.44 12.11 18.47
N GLY A 112 -17.64 11.60 19.41
CA GLY A 112 -17.86 10.31 20.05
C GLY A 112 -17.60 9.11 19.14
N ILE A 113 -16.88 9.30 18.02
CA ILE A 113 -16.58 8.22 17.07
C ILE A 113 -15.43 7.38 17.63
N ARG A 114 -15.60 6.06 17.65
CA ARG A 114 -14.51 5.13 17.97
C ARG A 114 -13.70 4.85 16.71
N TYR A 115 -12.40 5.10 16.76
CA TYR A 115 -11.53 4.95 15.60
C TYR A 115 -10.10 4.57 15.99
N HIS A 116 -9.37 4.11 14.98
CA HIS A 116 -7.93 3.89 15.02
C HIS A 116 -7.28 4.55 13.81
N ILE A 117 -6.31 5.45 14.04
CA ILE A 117 -5.53 6.05 12.96
C ILE A 117 -4.23 5.29 12.79
N LYS A 118 -3.90 4.94 11.54
CA LYS A 118 -2.64 4.30 11.16
C LYS A 118 -1.98 5.10 10.04
N SER A 119 -0.73 5.49 10.24
CA SER A 119 0.11 5.95 9.13
C SER A 119 0.71 4.74 8.41
N ARG A 120 0.65 4.73 7.08
CA ARG A 120 1.29 3.72 6.24
C ARG A 120 2.27 4.39 5.28
N THR A 121 3.50 3.89 5.23
CA THR A 121 4.43 4.22 4.15
C THR A 121 4.19 3.28 2.97
N LYS A 122 4.27 3.80 1.74
CA LYS A 122 4.20 2.98 0.53
C LYS A 122 5.39 2.02 0.48
N SER A 123 5.19 0.88 -0.17
CA SER A 123 6.27 -0.09 -0.39
C SER A 123 7.36 0.50 -1.28
N ILE A 124 8.59 0.02 -1.15
CA ILE A 124 9.73 0.54 -1.91
C ILE A 124 9.47 0.38 -3.41
N PHE A 125 8.95 -0.77 -3.82
CA PHE A 125 8.55 -1.03 -5.19
C PHE A 125 7.47 -0.07 -5.70
N SER A 126 6.49 0.29 -4.86
CA SER A 126 5.46 1.25 -5.25
C SER A 126 6.04 2.64 -5.49
N ILE A 127 7.02 3.06 -4.69
CA ILE A 127 7.74 4.33 -4.87
C ILE A 127 8.57 4.27 -6.15
N TRP A 128 9.38 3.22 -6.32
CA TRP A 128 10.18 2.97 -7.52
C TRP A 128 9.33 2.98 -8.80
N SER A 129 8.19 2.27 -8.78
CA SER A 129 7.27 2.21 -9.91
C SER A 129 6.66 3.59 -10.24
N LYS A 130 6.32 4.39 -9.22
CA LYS A 130 5.86 5.77 -9.43
C LYS A 130 6.94 6.66 -10.02
N MET A 131 8.18 6.59 -9.50
CA MET A 131 9.34 7.35 -10.02
C MET A 131 9.52 7.08 -11.52
N HIS A 132 9.51 5.80 -11.90
CA HIS A 132 9.70 5.37 -13.30
C HIS A 132 8.51 5.76 -14.19
N LYS A 133 7.27 5.55 -13.71
CA LYS A 133 6.07 5.86 -14.51
C LYS A 133 5.90 7.36 -14.75
N GLN A 134 6.23 8.17 -13.75
CA GLN A 134 6.07 9.63 -13.81
C GLN A 134 7.34 10.35 -14.30
N HIS A 135 8.46 9.64 -14.44
CA HIS A 135 9.77 10.20 -14.78
C HIS A 135 10.19 11.31 -13.81
N VAL A 136 10.02 11.07 -12.51
CA VAL A 136 10.36 12.02 -11.44
C VAL A 136 11.38 11.43 -10.47
N PRO A 137 12.26 12.25 -9.88
CA PRO A 137 13.13 11.80 -8.79
C PRO A 137 12.31 11.47 -7.54
N PHE A 138 12.95 10.88 -6.53
CA PHE A 138 12.30 10.51 -5.26
C PHE A 138 11.54 11.68 -4.63
N GLU A 139 12.14 12.88 -4.63
CA GLU A 139 11.57 14.10 -4.09
C GLU A 139 10.30 14.57 -4.84
N GLY A 140 10.14 14.16 -6.11
CA GLY A 140 8.96 14.44 -6.92
C GLY A 140 7.82 13.45 -6.72
N VAL A 141 8.02 12.37 -5.96
CA VAL A 141 6.99 11.36 -5.71
C VAL A 141 6.03 11.87 -4.64
N TYR A 142 4.83 12.25 -5.07
CA TYR A 142 3.74 12.54 -4.14
C TYR A 142 3.16 11.27 -3.50
N ASP A 143 2.61 11.43 -2.30
CA ASP A 143 1.93 10.40 -1.52
C ASP A 143 2.84 9.24 -1.04
N ILE A 144 4.08 9.51 -0.63
CA ILE A 144 4.99 8.46 -0.10
C ILE A 144 4.39 7.80 1.16
N PHE A 145 3.63 8.55 1.93
CA PHE A 145 2.83 8.04 3.04
C PHE A 145 1.36 8.33 2.81
N ALA A 146 0.53 7.54 3.47
CA ALA A 146 -0.90 7.71 3.57
C ALA A 146 -1.31 7.57 5.03
N ILE A 147 -2.43 8.17 5.37
CA ILE A 147 -3.08 8.02 6.67
C ILE A 147 -4.30 7.14 6.44
N ARG A 148 -4.62 6.29 7.41
CA ARG A 148 -5.81 5.46 7.38
C ARG A 148 -6.58 5.69 8.65
N ILE A 149 -7.84 6.06 8.50
CA ILE A 149 -8.79 6.15 9.61
C ILE A 149 -9.66 4.90 9.55
N ILE A 150 -9.56 4.06 10.58
CA ILE A 150 -10.34 2.82 10.71
C ILE A 150 -11.40 3.10 11.77
N ILE A 151 -12.68 2.96 11.41
CA ILE A 151 -13.79 3.29 12.31
C ILE A 151 -14.39 1.99 12.85
N ASP A 152 -14.56 1.89 14.16
CA ASP A 152 -15.14 0.71 14.82
C ASP A 152 -16.63 0.94 15.06
N CYS A 153 -17.44 0.48 14.11
CA CYS A 153 -18.89 0.72 14.11
C CYS A 153 -19.69 -0.50 13.65
N PRO A 154 -21.00 -0.53 13.93
CA PRO A 154 -21.92 -1.50 13.34
C PRO A 154 -22.01 -1.33 11.81
N PRO A 155 -22.24 -2.42 11.04
CA PRO A 155 -22.32 -2.39 9.58
C PRO A 155 -23.30 -1.35 9.01
N GLU A 156 -24.42 -1.13 9.68
CA GLU A 156 -25.45 -0.17 9.30
C GLU A 156 -24.98 1.30 9.32
N GLU A 157 -23.94 1.62 10.11
CA GLU A 157 -23.41 2.98 10.28
C GLU A 157 -22.12 3.23 9.48
N GLU A 158 -21.48 2.18 8.94
CA GLU A 158 -20.15 2.25 8.29
C GLU A 158 -20.06 3.36 7.25
N LYS A 159 -21.03 3.40 6.33
CA LYS A 159 -21.03 4.38 5.24
C LYS A 159 -21.16 5.81 5.79
N GLN A 160 -22.11 6.05 6.68
CA GLN A 160 -22.35 7.38 7.25
C GLN A 160 -21.12 7.88 8.02
N LEU A 161 -20.50 7.02 8.83
CA LEU A 161 -19.34 7.38 9.64
C LEU A 161 -18.09 7.60 8.77
N CYS A 162 -17.88 6.82 7.71
CA CYS A 162 -16.80 7.06 6.75
C CYS A 162 -16.92 8.44 6.08
N TRP A 163 -18.13 8.81 5.66
CA TRP A 163 -18.38 10.14 5.09
C TRP A 163 -18.24 11.26 6.12
N THR A 164 -18.62 11.02 7.37
CA THR A 164 -18.40 11.95 8.48
C THR A 164 -16.91 12.19 8.70
N ALA A 165 -16.10 11.12 8.71
CA ALA A 165 -14.64 11.24 8.81
C ALA A 165 -14.03 11.99 7.62
N TYR A 166 -14.51 11.75 6.40
CA TYR A 166 -14.13 12.54 5.23
C TYR A 166 -14.41 14.03 5.43
N SER A 167 -15.63 14.39 5.86
CA SER A 167 -15.97 15.79 6.15
C SER A 167 -15.03 16.42 7.16
N VAL A 168 -14.74 15.70 8.26
CA VAL A 168 -13.77 16.15 9.28
C VAL A 168 -12.40 16.43 8.66
N VAL A 169 -11.88 15.54 7.81
CA VAL A 169 -10.58 15.73 7.14
C VAL A 169 -10.62 16.96 6.23
N THR A 170 -11.69 17.13 5.45
CA THR A 170 -11.83 18.23 4.49
C THR A 170 -12.14 19.59 5.12
N ASP A 171 -12.62 19.61 6.36
CA ASP A 171 -12.81 20.84 7.14
C ASP A 171 -11.46 21.47 7.52
N PHE A 172 -10.43 20.64 7.72
CA PHE A 172 -9.07 21.10 8.09
C PHE A 172 -8.14 21.26 6.88
N TYR A 173 -8.32 20.45 5.84
CA TYR A 173 -7.39 20.39 4.72
C TYR A 173 -8.12 20.44 3.38
N THR A 174 -7.58 21.21 2.43
CA THR A 174 -8.21 21.38 1.12
C THR A 174 -8.16 20.09 0.30
N PRO A 175 -9.31 19.46 -0.05
CA PRO A 175 -9.32 18.26 -0.85
C PRO A 175 -9.05 18.53 -2.33
N ASN A 176 -8.48 17.54 -3.02
CA ASN A 176 -8.41 17.49 -4.47
C ASN A 176 -9.60 16.69 -5.02
N PRO A 177 -10.60 17.33 -5.65
CA PRO A 177 -11.81 16.64 -6.13
C PRO A 177 -11.51 15.53 -7.13
N ASN A 178 -10.45 15.68 -7.94
CA ASN A 178 -10.08 14.69 -8.97
C ASN A 178 -9.52 13.39 -8.37
N ARG A 179 -9.12 13.43 -7.09
CA ARG A 179 -8.49 12.31 -6.38
C ARG A 179 -9.39 11.70 -5.30
N MET A 180 -10.65 12.10 -5.24
CA MET A 180 -11.65 11.46 -4.38
C MET A 180 -12.14 10.16 -5.03
N ARG A 181 -12.19 9.07 -4.27
CA ARG A 181 -12.74 7.78 -4.72
C ARG A 181 -13.62 7.17 -3.64
N ASP A 182 -14.89 6.97 -3.98
CA ASP A 182 -15.86 6.28 -3.12
C ASP A 182 -15.92 4.79 -3.49
N TRP A 183 -15.04 3.99 -2.89
CA TRP A 183 -15.10 2.53 -3.02
C TRP A 183 -16.09 1.89 -2.04
N ILE A 184 -16.76 2.67 -1.18
CA ILE A 184 -17.83 2.14 -0.30
C ILE A 184 -19.12 2.01 -1.12
N SER A 185 -19.46 3.01 -1.93
CA SER A 185 -20.63 2.93 -2.81
C SER A 185 -20.37 2.11 -4.07
N ILE A 186 -19.12 2.04 -4.54
CA ILE A 186 -18.73 1.30 -5.74
C ILE A 186 -17.54 0.40 -5.40
N PRO A 187 -17.76 -0.76 -4.76
CA PRO A 187 -16.67 -1.66 -4.39
C PRO A 187 -15.85 -2.12 -5.59
N LYS A 188 -14.56 -2.39 -5.38
CA LYS A 188 -13.72 -2.98 -6.44
C LYS A 188 -14.13 -4.42 -6.72
N SER A 189 -13.75 -4.92 -7.89
CA SER A 189 -14.05 -6.31 -8.31
C SER A 189 -13.50 -7.40 -7.38
N ASN A 190 -12.54 -7.07 -6.52
CA ASN A 190 -11.98 -7.97 -5.51
C ASN A 190 -12.59 -7.79 -4.11
N GLY A 191 -13.69 -7.05 -3.97
CA GLY A 191 -14.38 -6.80 -2.70
C GLY A 191 -13.73 -5.73 -1.83
N TYR A 192 -12.78 -4.94 -2.35
CA TYR A 192 -12.16 -3.86 -1.58
C TYR A 192 -13.09 -2.64 -1.46
N GLU A 193 -13.31 -2.20 -0.23
CA GLU A 193 -14.15 -1.06 0.15
C GLU A 193 -13.36 -0.08 1.04
N SER A 194 -13.44 1.21 0.72
CA SER A 194 -12.80 2.32 1.46
C SER A 194 -13.18 3.65 0.80
N LEU A 195 -13.24 4.72 1.58
CA LEU A 195 -13.26 6.07 1.05
C LEU A 195 -11.81 6.57 0.92
N HIS A 196 -11.41 7.06 -0.25
CA HIS A 196 -10.08 7.66 -0.45
C HIS A 196 -10.22 9.13 -0.80
N THR A 197 -9.40 9.97 -0.18
CA THR A 197 -9.25 11.36 -0.56
C THR A 197 -7.79 11.75 -0.58
N THR A 198 -7.46 12.81 -1.32
CA THR A 198 -6.13 13.43 -1.24
C THR A 198 -6.32 14.89 -0.89
N VAL A 199 -5.70 15.31 0.20
CA VAL A 199 -5.81 16.68 0.72
C VAL A 199 -4.46 17.38 0.73
N SER A 200 -4.47 18.71 0.64
CA SER A 200 -3.27 19.55 0.73
C SER A 200 -3.09 20.04 2.17
N ALA A 201 -1.91 19.79 2.75
CA ALA A 201 -1.51 20.27 4.06
C ALA A 201 -0.06 20.77 4.01
N GLU A 202 0.16 22.03 4.40
CA GLU A 202 1.49 22.69 4.36
C GLU A 202 2.19 22.55 2.99
N GLY A 203 1.43 22.61 1.88
CA GLY A 203 1.97 22.46 0.51
C GLY A 203 2.27 21.02 0.09
N ARG A 204 1.92 20.02 0.91
CA ARG A 204 2.10 18.59 0.62
C ARG A 204 0.76 17.91 0.38
N TRP A 205 0.74 17.01 -0.61
CA TRP A 205 -0.41 16.14 -0.85
C TRP A 205 -0.34 14.92 0.07
N VAL A 206 -1.40 14.72 0.85
CA VAL A 206 -1.56 13.60 1.78
C VAL A 206 -2.78 12.79 1.36
N GLU A 207 -2.57 11.49 1.17
CA GLU A 207 -3.64 10.53 0.92
C GLU A 207 -4.22 10.05 2.26
N VAL A 208 -5.55 10.10 2.41
CA VAL A 208 -6.30 9.67 3.61
C VAL A 208 -7.38 8.68 3.20
#